data_AF-A0A497MU23-F1
#
_entry.id   AF-A0A497MU23-F1
#
_cell.length_a   1.000
_cell.length_b   1.000
_cell.length_c   1.000
_cell.angle_alpha   90.00
_cell.angle_beta   90.00
_cell.angle_gamma   90.00
#
_symmetry.space_group_name_H-M   'P 1'
#
loop_
_entity.id
_entity.type
_entity.pdbx_description
1 polymer ?
#
loop_
_entity_poly.entity_id
_entity_poly.type
_entity_poly.pdbx_seq_one_letter_code
_entity_poly.pdbx_strand_id
1 'polypeptide(L)'
;FTLEASKIILASGSRCPDKEKLFPSVSGLLTTDEALELEDLPRSLLLVGGEPSGLELAFIYAELGCEVTVAEMFSQLLPGEDSEIASLLEFSLAQRGLKILTGAKLASLANKNGKVKAVFEDGRAVEAEKVLLAFGRKANVEGLGLEKVGVEVVGGKVQVDAYQQTRVPEIFAVGDVTGGLYAHTALLEGETAAENALGRRVKAERRVVPRCIFTMPEVAAVGLTEEQAKGEGFKVAVGRFPYLFNGRALTRGETQGLVKVVADLQTGRLLGIHIFGAEASELIAEATLALKMGCRVEDLASTIHAHPTLSEALREAALEIQGKKLHKPRRG
;
A
#
# COMPACT_ATOMS: atom_id res chain seq x y z
N PHE A 1 -38.31 11.69 -3.52
CA PHE A 1 -38.19 13.06 -2.98
C PHE A 1 -36.98 13.72 -3.63
N THR A 2 -36.97 15.04 -3.73
CA THR A 2 -35.85 15.82 -4.30
C THR A 2 -35.16 16.58 -3.16
N LEU A 3 -33.84 16.61 -3.17
CA LEU A 3 -33.03 17.42 -2.25
C LEU A 3 -32.41 18.58 -3.02
N GLU A 4 -32.40 19.77 -2.41
CA GLU A 4 -31.75 20.95 -2.95
C GLU A 4 -30.56 21.31 -2.05
N ALA A 5 -29.41 21.61 -2.65
CA ALA A 5 -28.20 21.98 -1.94
C ALA A 5 -27.41 23.00 -2.75
N SER A 6 -26.80 23.98 -2.08
CA SER A 6 -25.95 24.99 -2.73
C SER A 6 -24.60 24.41 -3.20
N LYS A 7 -24.14 23.32 -2.56
CA LYS A 7 -22.89 22.61 -2.84
C LYS A 7 -23.09 21.10 -2.66
N ILE A 8 -22.40 20.30 -3.46
CA ILE A 8 -22.45 18.84 -3.44
C ILE A 8 -21.02 18.29 -3.38
N ILE A 9 -20.76 17.33 -2.50
CA ILE A 9 -19.50 16.59 -2.44
C ILE A 9 -19.76 15.13 -2.81
N LEU A 10 -19.19 14.68 -3.92
CA LEU A 10 -19.27 13.30 -4.38
C LEU A 10 -18.21 12.45 -3.66
N ALA A 11 -18.68 11.52 -2.84
CA ALA A 11 -17.84 10.56 -2.10
C ALA A 11 -18.34 9.11 -2.30
N SER A 12 -18.71 8.75 -3.53
CA SER A 12 -19.29 7.45 -3.86
C SER A 12 -18.31 6.28 -3.77
N GLY A 13 -17.02 6.54 -3.53
CA GLY A 13 -15.99 5.52 -3.32
C GLY A 13 -15.73 4.65 -4.54
N SER A 14 -15.34 3.41 -4.28
CA SER A 14 -15.03 2.40 -5.29
C SER A 14 -15.50 1.01 -4.87
N ARG A 15 -15.47 0.06 -5.80
CA ARG A 15 -15.85 -1.34 -5.60
C ARG A 15 -14.87 -2.27 -6.30
N CYS A 16 -14.89 -3.55 -5.94
CA CYS A 16 -14.13 -4.57 -6.66
C CYS A 16 -14.61 -4.67 -8.14
N PRO A 17 -13.71 -4.94 -9.10
CA PRO A 17 -14.11 -5.25 -10.47
C PRO A 17 -15.08 -6.43 -10.53
N ASP A 18 -15.97 -6.39 -11.52
CA ASP A 18 -16.97 -7.44 -11.76
C ASP A 18 -16.28 -8.71 -12.28
N LYS A 19 -16.13 -9.71 -11.40
CA LYS A 19 -15.42 -10.95 -11.69
C LYS A 19 -16.16 -11.81 -12.72
N GLU A 20 -17.48 -11.77 -12.79
CA GLU A 20 -18.29 -12.49 -13.76
C GLU A 20 -18.10 -11.94 -15.19
N LYS A 21 -17.88 -10.62 -15.32
CA LYS A 21 -17.49 -10.02 -16.59
C LYS A 21 -16.06 -10.36 -16.99
N LEU A 22 -15.14 -10.47 -16.04
CA LEU A 22 -13.73 -10.81 -16.30
C LEU A 22 -13.54 -12.29 -16.65
N PHE A 23 -14.23 -13.19 -15.93
CA PHE A 23 -14.15 -14.63 -16.10
C PHE A 23 -15.55 -15.26 -16.11
N PRO A 24 -16.26 -15.18 -17.26
CA PRO A 24 -17.59 -15.74 -17.38
C PRO A 24 -17.60 -17.24 -17.08
N SER A 25 -18.61 -17.68 -16.32
CA SER A 25 -18.85 -19.10 -16.01
C SER A 25 -17.78 -19.78 -15.15
N VAL A 26 -16.87 -19.03 -14.53
CA VAL A 26 -15.91 -19.59 -13.57
C VAL A 26 -16.43 -19.41 -12.15
N SER A 27 -16.78 -20.51 -11.49
CA SER A 27 -17.18 -20.50 -10.07
C SER A 27 -15.96 -20.60 -9.15
N GLY A 28 -16.10 -20.23 -7.88
CA GLY A 28 -15.01 -20.29 -6.89
C GLY A 28 -14.07 -19.07 -6.90
N LEU A 29 -14.40 -18.05 -7.68
CA LEU A 29 -13.71 -16.75 -7.66
C LEU A 29 -14.25 -15.88 -6.53
N LEU A 30 -13.35 -15.17 -5.85
CA LEU A 30 -13.63 -14.25 -4.75
C LEU A 30 -13.04 -12.89 -5.07
N THR A 31 -13.77 -11.84 -4.72
CA THR A 31 -13.22 -10.50 -4.52
C THR A 31 -12.68 -10.36 -3.10
N THR A 32 -11.96 -9.27 -2.79
CA THR A 32 -11.52 -8.98 -1.42
C THR A 32 -12.69 -8.78 -0.46
N ASP A 33 -13.81 -8.25 -0.96
CA ASP A 33 -15.01 -8.02 -0.15
C ASP A 33 -15.64 -9.38 0.24
N GLU A 34 -15.81 -10.29 -0.72
CA GLU A 34 -16.37 -11.63 -0.46
C GLU A 34 -15.43 -12.53 0.35
N ALA A 35 -14.12 -12.33 0.24
CA ALA A 35 -13.14 -13.08 1.03
C ALA A 35 -13.22 -12.74 2.53
N LEU A 36 -13.81 -11.61 2.91
CA LEU A 36 -14.08 -11.28 4.32
C LEU A 36 -15.39 -11.89 4.83
N GLU A 37 -16.27 -12.33 3.92
CA GLU A 37 -17.61 -12.84 4.24
C GLU A 37 -17.69 -14.38 4.18
N LEU A 38 -16.58 -15.08 3.91
CA LEU A 38 -16.58 -16.54 3.88
C LEU A 38 -16.87 -17.15 5.25
N GLU A 39 -17.86 -18.02 5.30
CA GLU A 39 -18.23 -18.78 6.51
C GLU A 39 -17.33 -20.00 6.74
N ASP A 40 -16.88 -20.64 5.66
CA ASP A 40 -16.02 -21.82 5.69
C ASP A 40 -14.62 -21.50 5.16
N LEU A 41 -13.60 -21.99 5.88
CA LEU A 41 -12.22 -21.88 5.43
C LEU A 41 -11.97 -22.84 4.25
N PRO A 42 -11.57 -22.34 3.06
CA PRO A 42 -11.24 -23.20 1.93
C PRO A 42 -9.96 -23.98 2.23
N ARG A 43 -9.82 -25.19 1.66
CA ARG A 43 -8.58 -25.98 1.84
C ARG A 43 -7.38 -25.35 1.16
N SER A 44 -7.61 -24.65 0.05
CA SER A 44 -6.56 -23.98 -0.73
C SER A 44 -7.08 -22.69 -1.38
N LEU A 45 -6.26 -21.65 -1.33
CA LEU A 45 -6.56 -20.33 -1.88
C LEU A 45 -5.41 -19.89 -2.79
N LEU A 46 -5.74 -19.51 -4.03
CA LEU A 46 -4.82 -18.79 -4.91
C LEU A 46 -5.16 -17.31 -4.89
N LEU A 47 -4.25 -16.48 -4.41
CA LEU A 47 -4.28 -15.03 -4.63
C LEU A 47 -3.67 -14.72 -6.01
N VAL A 48 -4.40 -14.01 -6.86
CA VAL A 48 -3.88 -13.42 -8.10
C VAL A 48 -3.81 -11.92 -7.93
N GLY A 49 -2.59 -11.37 -7.92
CA GLY A 49 -2.29 -9.98 -7.59
C GLY A 49 -1.61 -9.87 -6.22
N GLY A 50 -0.38 -9.37 -6.19
CA GLY A 50 0.45 -9.21 -4.99
C GLY A 50 0.35 -7.81 -4.39
N GLU A 51 -0.82 -7.18 -4.40
CA GLU A 51 -1.06 -5.88 -3.78
C GLU A 51 -1.41 -5.96 -2.29
N PRO A 52 -1.42 -4.82 -1.55
CA PRO A 52 -1.61 -4.79 -0.10
C PRO A 52 -2.79 -5.61 0.45
N SER A 53 -4.03 -5.30 0.03
CA SER A 53 -5.22 -5.96 0.57
C SER A 53 -5.29 -7.46 0.24
N GLY A 54 -4.80 -7.84 -0.94
CA GLY A 54 -4.67 -9.25 -1.32
C GLY A 54 -3.71 -9.99 -0.39
N LEU A 55 -2.53 -9.40 -0.14
CA LEU A 55 -1.52 -9.98 0.74
C LEU A 55 -1.95 -10.06 2.21
N GLU A 56 -2.67 -9.06 2.71
CA GLU A 56 -3.27 -9.10 4.05
C GLU A 56 -4.23 -10.28 4.18
N LEU A 57 -5.14 -10.45 3.22
CA LEU A 57 -6.06 -11.59 3.21
C LEU A 57 -5.31 -12.91 3.05
N ALA A 58 -4.37 -13.03 2.11
CA ALA A 58 -3.57 -14.23 1.93
C ALA A 58 -2.82 -14.63 3.21
N PHE A 59 -2.29 -13.64 3.93
CA PHE A 59 -1.69 -13.85 5.25
C PHE A 59 -2.72 -14.38 6.26
N ILE A 60 -3.88 -13.73 6.40
CA ILE A 60 -4.95 -14.18 7.32
C ILE A 60 -5.38 -15.61 7.01
N TYR A 61 -5.62 -15.94 5.74
CA TYR A 61 -6.02 -17.29 5.32
C TYR A 61 -4.94 -18.33 5.63
N ALA A 62 -3.67 -17.99 5.41
CA ALA A 62 -2.56 -18.88 5.75
C ALA A 62 -2.46 -19.14 7.26
N GLU A 63 -2.61 -18.10 8.10
CA GLU A 63 -2.61 -18.23 9.56
C GLU A 63 -3.81 -19.05 10.08
N LEU A 64 -4.95 -19.01 9.39
CA LEU A 64 -6.11 -19.85 9.70
C LEU A 64 -5.93 -21.32 9.23
N GLY A 65 -4.85 -21.63 8.50
CA GLY A 65 -4.49 -22.98 8.06
C GLY A 65 -4.86 -23.32 6.61
N CYS A 66 -5.19 -22.32 5.78
CA CYS A 66 -5.41 -22.51 4.35
C CYS A 66 -4.08 -22.74 3.61
N GLU A 67 -4.03 -23.64 2.61
CA GLU A 67 -2.90 -23.69 1.69
C GLU A 67 -2.95 -22.50 0.72
N VAL A 68 -2.10 -21.50 0.95
CA VAL A 68 -2.10 -20.27 0.15
C VAL A 68 -0.98 -20.24 -0.88
N THR A 69 -1.33 -19.94 -2.13
CA THR A 69 -0.39 -19.56 -3.19
C THR A 69 -0.68 -18.12 -3.61
N VAL A 70 0.36 -17.32 -3.76
CA VAL A 70 0.31 -15.95 -4.28
C VAL A 70 0.96 -15.93 -5.66
N ALA A 71 0.24 -15.45 -6.67
CA ALA A 71 0.75 -15.22 -7.99
C ALA A 71 0.73 -13.73 -8.33
N GLU A 72 1.91 -13.19 -8.65
CA GLU A 72 2.13 -11.79 -9.01
C GLU A 72 2.79 -11.74 -10.38
N MET A 73 2.24 -10.94 -11.29
CA MET A 73 2.76 -10.78 -12.64
C MET A 73 4.08 -10.02 -12.70
N PHE A 74 4.35 -9.13 -11.73
CA PHE A 74 5.61 -8.41 -11.60
C PHE A 74 6.70 -9.28 -10.98
N SER A 75 7.95 -8.81 -11.05
CA SER A 75 9.12 -9.52 -10.53
C SER A 75 9.20 -9.56 -9.00
N GLN A 76 8.36 -8.80 -8.30
CA GLN A 76 8.28 -8.75 -6.84
C GLN A 76 6.83 -8.56 -6.41
N LEU A 77 6.50 -9.00 -5.20
CA LEU A 77 5.31 -8.54 -4.49
C LEU A 77 5.38 -7.04 -4.24
N LEU A 78 4.23 -6.38 -4.10
CA LEU A 78 4.15 -4.95 -3.85
C LEU A 78 5.03 -4.15 -4.84
N PRO A 79 4.72 -4.17 -6.15
CA PRO A 79 5.57 -3.60 -7.21
C PRO A 79 5.83 -2.08 -7.08
N GLY A 80 5.05 -1.36 -6.27
CA GLY A 80 5.25 0.05 -5.96
C GLY A 80 6.13 0.32 -4.73
N GLU A 81 6.50 -0.71 -3.97
CA GLU A 81 7.32 -0.60 -2.77
C GLU A 81 8.82 -0.76 -3.04
N ASP A 82 9.62 -0.31 -2.09
CA ASP A 82 11.07 -0.45 -2.13
C ASP A 82 11.46 -1.94 -2.23
N SER A 83 12.35 -2.26 -3.18
CA SER A 83 12.66 -3.65 -3.55
C SER A 83 13.22 -4.49 -2.39
N GLU A 84 13.95 -3.86 -1.46
CA GLU A 84 14.51 -4.53 -0.28
C GLU A 84 13.41 -4.88 0.73
N ILE A 85 12.43 -4.00 0.88
CA ILE A 85 11.27 -4.19 1.77
C ILE A 85 10.34 -5.26 1.20
N ALA A 86 10.04 -5.19 -0.10
CA ALA A 86 9.27 -6.22 -0.80
C ALA A 86 9.92 -7.61 -0.67
N SER A 87 11.24 -7.70 -0.86
CA SER A 87 11.99 -8.96 -0.73
C SER A 87 11.96 -9.53 0.70
N LEU A 88 12.03 -8.67 1.72
CA LEU A 88 11.92 -9.09 3.11
C LEU A 88 10.52 -9.61 3.46
N LEU A 89 9.48 -8.96 2.95
CA LEU A 89 8.11 -9.43 3.10
C LEU A 89 7.92 -10.78 2.39
N GLU A 90 8.37 -10.91 1.15
CA GLU A 90 8.29 -12.15 0.38
C GLU A 90 8.95 -13.31 1.12
N PHE A 91 10.17 -13.11 1.63
CA PHE A 91 10.86 -14.10 2.44
C PHE A 91 10.08 -14.45 3.72
N SER A 92 9.52 -13.44 4.40
CA SER A 92 8.74 -13.60 5.62
C SER A 92 7.46 -14.41 5.41
N LEU A 93 6.74 -14.15 4.32
CA LEU A 93 5.53 -14.88 3.94
C LEU A 93 5.87 -16.32 3.52
N ALA A 94 6.97 -16.51 2.78
CA ALA A 94 7.43 -17.86 2.41
C ALA A 94 7.82 -18.71 3.62
N GLN A 95 8.48 -18.12 4.63
CA GLN A 95 8.78 -18.79 5.90
C GLN A 95 7.52 -19.23 6.67
N ARG A 96 6.39 -18.54 6.44
CA ARG A 96 5.07 -18.88 7.00
C ARG A 96 4.29 -19.87 6.15
N GLY A 97 4.89 -20.43 5.10
CA GLY A 97 4.32 -21.50 4.30
C GLY A 97 3.52 -21.05 3.08
N LEU A 98 3.43 -19.74 2.82
CA LEU A 98 2.84 -19.26 1.57
C LEU A 98 3.76 -19.61 0.39
N LYS A 99 3.17 -20.10 -0.70
CA LYS A 99 3.89 -20.30 -1.98
C LYS A 99 3.83 -19.01 -2.78
N ILE A 100 4.97 -18.45 -3.17
CA ILE A 100 5.01 -17.17 -3.90
C ILE A 100 5.53 -17.41 -5.31
N LEU A 101 4.78 -16.91 -6.29
CA LEU A 101 5.05 -17.04 -7.72
C LEU A 101 5.07 -15.64 -8.35
N THR A 102 6.23 -15.00 -8.35
CA THR A 102 6.45 -13.74 -9.09
C THR A 102 6.68 -14.03 -10.58
N GLY A 103 6.53 -13.00 -11.42
CA GLY A 103 6.56 -13.11 -12.88
C GLY A 103 5.42 -13.95 -13.47
N ALA A 104 4.39 -14.25 -12.69
CA ALA A 104 3.30 -15.17 -13.03
C ALA A 104 2.09 -14.38 -13.55
N LYS A 105 2.13 -13.99 -14.82
CA LYS A 105 1.00 -13.30 -15.46
C LYS A 105 -0.12 -14.28 -15.78
N LEU A 106 -1.29 -14.05 -15.17
CA LEU A 106 -2.47 -14.91 -15.37
C LEU A 106 -2.93 -14.85 -16.83
N ALA A 107 -3.02 -16.00 -17.48
CA ALA A 107 -3.50 -16.15 -18.85
C ALA A 107 -4.97 -16.58 -18.89
N SER A 108 -5.37 -17.54 -18.03
CA SER A 108 -6.75 -18.00 -17.96
C SER A 108 -7.11 -18.65 -16.62
N LEU A 109 -8.42 -18.66 -16.33
CA LEU A 109 -9.03 -19.40 -15.23
C LEU A 109 -10.11 -20.32 -15.80
N ALA A 110 -10.21 -21.53 -15.28
CA ALA A 110 -11.27 -22.48 -15.63
C ALA A 110 -11.57 -23.42 -14.46
N ASN A 111 -12.83 -23.81 -14.30
CA ASN A 111 -13.17 -24.88 -13.36
C ASN A 111 -12.65 -26.23 -13.86
N LYS A 112 -12.02 -27.00 -12.98
CA LYS A 112 -11.52 -28.35 -13.27
C LYS A 112 -11.57 -29.20 -12.01
N ASN A 113 -12.19 -30.38 -12.10
CA ASN A 113 -12.28 -31.36 -11.01
C ASN A 113 -12.77 -30.77 -9.66
N GLY A 114 -13.75 -29.87 -9.69
CA GLY A 114 -14.28 -29.21 -8.49
C GLY A 114 -13.39 -28.12 -7.89
N LYS A 115 -12.30 -27.75 -8.58
CA LYS A 115 -11.39 -26.64 -8.23
C LYS A 115 -11.36 -25.60 -9.34
N VAL A 116 -10.67 -24.49 -9.11
CA VAL A 116 -10.29 -23.51 -10.14
C VAL A 116 -8.85 -23.75 -10.54
N LYS A 117 -8.61 -23.93 -11.85
CA LYS A 117 -7.27 -24.01 -12.43
C LYS A 117 -6.90 -22.66 -13.02
N ALA A 118 -5.82 -22.08 -12.52
CA ALA A 118 -5.13 -20.94 -13.11
C ALA A 118 -3.99 -21.41 -14.01
N VAL A 119 -3.90 -20.82 -15.20
CA VAL A 119 -2.78 -21.00 -16.13
C VAL A 119 -2.12 -19.64 -16.34
N PHE A 120 -0.79 -19.62 -16.27
CA PHE A 120 0.02 -18.42 -16.45
C PHE A 120 0.67 -18.42 -17.84
N GLU A 121 1.04 -17.24 -18.34
CA GLU A 121 1.61 -17.07 -19.69
C GLU A 121 2.92 -17.84 -19.91
N ASP A 122 3.67 -18.12 -18.85
CA ASP A 122 4.92 -18.89 -18.89
C ASP A 122 4.71 -20.42 -18.79
N GLY A 123 3.46 -20.88 -18.82
CA GLY A 123 3.10 -22.30 -18.79
C GLY A 123 2.96 -22.89 -17.39
N ARG A 124 3.28 -22.16 -16.32
CA ARG A 124 2.95 -22.59 -14.95
C ARG A 124 1.43 -22.72 -14.79
N ALA A 125 0.99 -23.60 -13.90
CA ALA A 125 -0.41 -23.74 -13.54
C ALA A 125 -0.58 -24.08 -12.06
N VAL A 126 -1.64 -23.55 -11.46
CA VAL A 126 -2.02 -23.79 -10.06
C VAL A 126 -3.49 -24.18 -10.00
N GLU A 127 -3.84 -25.17 -9.19
CA GLU A 127 -5.23 -25.56 -8.92
C GLU A 127 -5.56 -25.28 -7.45
N ALA A 128 -6.57 -24.46 -7.19
CA ALA A 128 -7.01 -24.09 -5.84
C ALA A 128 -8.53 -24.22 -5.70
N GLU A 129 -9.01 -24.40 -4.47
CA GLU A 129 -10.44 -24.48 -4.19
C GLU A 129 -11.12 -23.13 -4.42
N LYS A 130 -10.48 -22.05 -3.98
CA LYS A 130 -10.90 -20.67 -4.22
C LYS A 130 -9.78 -19.87 -4.86
N VAL A 131 -10.14 -18.87 -5.66
CA VAL A 131 -9.21 -17.88 -6.20
C VAL A 131 -9.63 -16.50 -5.75
N LEU A 132 -8.77 -15.81 -5.01
CA LEU A 132 -8.95 -14.41 -4.65
C LEU A 132 -8.36 -13.54 -5.76
N LEU A 133 -9.22 -12.76 -6.41
CA LEU A 133 -8.83 -11.79 -7.42
C LEU A 133 -8.57 -10.45 -6.76
N ALA A 134 -7.31 -10.06 -6.76
CA ALA A 134 -6.85 -8.77 -6.28
C ALA A 134 -6.39 -7.98 -7.52
N PHE A 135 -7.34 -7.29 -8.17
CA PHE A 135 -7.09 -6.49 -9.39
C PHE A 135 -7.35 -5.00 -9.16
N GLY A 136 -7.12 -4.53 -7.93
CA GLY A 136 -7.45 -3.17 -7.53
C GLY A 136 -8.95 -2.88 -7.50
N ARG A 137 -9.30 -1.59 -7.60
CA ARG A 137 -10.68 -1.09 -7.38
C ARG A 137 -11.17 -0.21 -8.52
N LYS A 138 -12.48 -0.23 -8.76
CA LYS A 138 -13.18 0.57 -9.77
C LYS A 138 -14.00 1.68 -9.09
N ALA A 139 -13.80 2.93 -9.49
CA ALA A 139 -14.58 4.07 -9.01
C ALA A 139 -16.09 3.92 -9.29
N ASN A 140 -16.92 4.36 -8.35
CA ASN A 140 -18.38 4.30 -8.44
C ASN A 140 -18.92 5.56 -9.13
N VAL A 141 -19.02 5.52 -10.45
CA VAL A 141 -19.45 6.66 -11.28
C VAL A 141 -20.77 6.41 -12.02
N GLU A 142 -21.21 5.16 -12.09
CA GLU A 142 -22.41 4.78 -12.83
C GLU A 142 -23.70 5.13 -12.08
N GLY A 143 -24.74 5.52 -12.83
CA GLY A 143 -26.07 5.80 -12.25
C GLY A 143 -26.18 7.12 -11.47
N LEU A 144 -25.11 7.92 -11.42
CA LEU A 144 -25.07 9.20 -10.70
C LEU A 144 -25.57 10.40 -11.52
N GLY A 145 -25.78 10.24 -12.84
CA GLY A 145 -26.23 11.32 -13.72
C GLY A 145 -25.20 12.44 -13.93
N LEU A 146 -23.91 12.13 -13.75
CA LEU A 146 -22.79 13.08 -13.84
C LEU A 146 -22.74 13.78 -15.21
N GLU A 147 -23.07 13.04 -16.28
CA GLU A 147 -23.13 13.53 -17.65
C GLU A 147 -24.18 14.63 -17.84
N LYS A 148 -25.31 14.55 -17.12
CA LYS A 148 -26.43 15.50 -17.23
C LYS A 148 -26.10 16.84 -16.61
N VAL A 149 -25.18 16.85 -15.64
CA VAL A 149 -24.75 18.06 -14.91
C VAL A 149 -23.39 18.56 -15.38
N GLY A 150 -22.74 17.90 -16.33
CA GLY A 150 -21.47 18.34 -16.91
C GLY A 150 -20.22 17.98 -16.10
N VAL A 151 -20.32 17.01 -15.18
CA VAL A 151 -19.15 16.49 -14.44
C VAL A 151 -18.36 15.55 -15.35
N GLU A 152 -17.07 15.83 -15.53
CA GLU A 152 -16.19 15.06 -16.41
C GLU A 152 -15.67 13.79 -15.73
N VAL A 153 -15.73 12.67 -16.46
CA VAL A 153 -15.19 11.37 -16.05
C VAL A 153 -14.18 10.90 -17.09
N VAL A 154 -12.92 10.72 -16.69
CA VAL A 154 -11.82 10.25 -17.55
C VAL A 154 -11.22 8.99 -16.95
N GLY A 155 -11.05 7.95 -17.76
CA GLY A 155 -10.53 6.66 -17.28
C GLY A 155 -11.40 6.04 -16.18
N GLY A 156 -12.71 6.32 -16.18
CA GLY A 156 -13.64 5.87 -15.15
C GLY A 156 -13.59 6.64 -13.82
N LYS A 157 -12.85 7.76 -13.74
CA LYS A 157 -12.67 8.56 -12.52
C LYS A 157 -13.20 9.97 -12.70
N VAL A 158 -13.85 10.52 -11.68
CA VAL A 158 -14.28 11.93 -11.66
C VAL A 158 -13.06 12.83 -11.64
N GLN A 159 -13.04 13.80 -12.56
CA GLN A 159 -11.94 14.76 -12.63
C GLN A 159 -12.17 15.92 -11.68
N VAL A 160 -11.14 16.22 -10.88
CA VAL A 160 -11.10 17.34 -9.96
C VAL A 160 -9.78 18.10 -10.07
N ASP A 161 -9.80 19.37 -9.69
CA ASP A 161 -8.59 20.17 -9.55
C ASP A 161 -7.90 19.95 -8.17
N ALA A 162 -6.85 20.72 -7.89
CA ALA A 162 -6.14 20.65 -6.62
C ALA A 162 -6.97 21.06 -5.39
N TYR A 163 -8.16 21.64 -5.59
CA TYR A 163 -9.11 22.09 -4.58
C TYR A 163 -10.28 21.10 -4.41
N GLN A 164 -10.18 19.91 -5.04
CA GLN A 164 -11.22 18.88 -5.07
C GLN A 164 -12.50 19.30 -5.79
N GLN A 165 -12.43 20.38 -6.58
CA GLN A 165 -13.56 20.92 -7.31
C GLN A 165 -13.62 20.30 -8.72
N THR A 166 -14.81 19.92 -9.17
CA THR A 166 -15.03 19.48 -10.55
C THR A 166 -15.08 20.68 -11.50
N ARG A 167 -15.30 20.47 -12.80
CA ARG A 167 -15.58 21.58 -13.73
C ARG A 167 -16.88 22.34 -13.42
N VAL A 168 -17.77 21.74 -12.63
CA VAL A 168 -18.99 22.37 -12.15
C VAL A 168 -18.70 23.02 -10.79
N PRO A 169 -18.77 24.37 -10.65
CA PRO A 169 -18.32 25.05 -9.43
C PRO A 169 -19.03 24.67 -8.13
N GLU A 170 -20.22 24.11 -8.22
CA GLU A 170 -21.03 23.66 -7.09
C GLU A 170 -20.73 22.21 -6.68
N ILE A 171 -19.99 21.45 -7.50
CA ILE A 171 -19.75 20.03 -7.31
C ILE A 171 -18.27 19.76 -7.06
N PHE A 172 -18.00 19.08 -5.96
CA PHE A 172 -16.69 18.58 -5.54
C PHE A 172 -16.70 17.05 -5.59
N ALA A 173 -15.52 16.43 -5.63
CA ALA A 173 -15.39 14.98 -5.50
C ALA A 173 -14.13 14.58 -4.74
N VAL A 174 -14.22 13.50 -3.97
CA VAL A 174 -13.15 13.07 -3.03
C VAL A 174 -13.03 11.56 -2.95
N GLY A 175 -11.86 11.08 -2.57
CA GLY A 175 -11.55 9.67 -2.38
C GLY A 175 -11.51 8.89 -3.69
N ASP A 176 -11.78 7.59 -3.60
CA ASP A 176 -11.56 6.65 -4.70
C ASP A 176 -12.35 6.97 -5.99
N VAL A 177 -13.45 7.72 -5.91
CA VAL A 177 -14.21 8.15 -7.09
C VAL A 177 -13.37 9.06 -8.01
N THR A 178 -12.38 9.75 -7.44
CA THR A 178 -11.39 10.57 -8.17
C THR A 178 -10.14 9.78 -8.53
N GLY A 179 -10.08 8.49 -8.17
CA GLY A 179 -8.90 7.65 -8.30
C GLY A 179 -7.87 7.84 -7.18
N GLY A 180 -8.25 8.48 -6.08
CA GLY A 180 -7.48 8.50 -4.86
C GLY A 180 -7.27 7.09 -4.30
N LEU A 181 -6.24 6.93 -3.47
CA LEU A 181 -5.92 5.71 -2.75
C LEU A 181 -5.84 6.04 -1.26
N TYR A 182 -6.25 5.08 -0.43
CA TYR A 182 -6.22 5.11 1.04
C TYR A 182 -7.28 6.00 1.72
N ALA A 183 -7.80 5.48 2.85
CA ALA A 183 -8.83 6.15 3.63
C ALA A 183 -8.39 7.51 4.18
N HIS A 184 -7.17 7.61 4.72
CA HIS A 184 -6.64 8.87 5.25
C HIS A 184 -6.42 9.95 4.19
N THR A 185 -6.13 9.57 2.94
CA THR A 185 -6.11 10.53 1.83
C THR A 185 -7.53 11.04 1.54
N ALA A 186 -8.52 10.14 1.49
CA ALA A 186 -9.92 10.51 1.26
C ALA A 186 -10.47 11.44 2.37
N LEU A 187 -10.05 11.24 3.63
CA LEU A 187 -10.41 12.13 4.74
C LEU A 187 -9.88 13.56 4.53
N LEU A 188 -8.58 13.70 4.24
CA LEU A 188 -7.96 15.01 3.95
C LEU A 188 -8.64 15.71 2.76
N GLU A 189 -8.99 14.94 1.74
CA GLU A 189 -9.69 15.43 0.57
C GLU A 189 -11.11 15.88 0.89
N GLY A 190 -11.82 15.15 1.74
CA GLY A 190 -13.14 15.51 2.27
C GLY A 190 -13.11 16.83 3.02
N GLU A 191 -12.14 17.00 3.92
CA GLU A 191 -11.91 18.26 4.65
C GLU A 191 -11.61 19.40 3.68
N THR A 192 -10.73 19.17 2.71
CA THR A 192 -10.37 20.16 1.68
C THR A 192 -11.59 20.58 0.86
N ALA A 193 -12.39 19.62 0.40
CA ALA A 193 -13.61 19.89 -0.36
C ALA A 193 -14.64 20.66 0.48
N ALA A 194 -14.81 20.30 1.76
CA ALA A 194 -15.72 21.00 2.66
C ALA A 194 -15.28 22.46 2.88
N GLU A 195 -13.98 22.71 3.12
CA GLU A 195 -13.45 24.06 3.24
C GLU A 195 -13.68 24.90 1.99
N ASN A 196 -13.42 24.32 0.81
CA ASN A 196 -13.58 25.03 -0.47
C ASN A 196 -15.06 25.23 -0.84
N ALA A 197 -15.94 24.30 -0.47
CA ALA A 197 -17.39 24.46 -0.61
C ALA A 197 -17.91 25.64 0.24
N LEU A 198 -17.27 25.94 1.37
CA LEU A 198 -17.53 27.09 2.24
C LEU A 198 -16.84 28.39 1.77
N GLY A 199 -16.25 28.40 0.57
CA GLY A 199 -15.65 29.59 -0.04
C GLY A 199 -14.18 29.82 0.33
N ARG A 200 -13.51 28.86 0.97
CA ARG A 200 -12.04 28.89 1.11
C ARG A 200 -11.35 28.47 -0.19
N ARG A 201 -10.02 28.47 -0.17
CA ARG A 201 -9.17 28.07 -1.30
C ARG A 201 -7.93 27.32 -0.83
N VAL A 202 -8.14 26.10 -0.34
CA VAL A 202 -7.11 25.20 0.21
C VAL A 202 -6.85 24.04 -0.74
N LYS A 203 -5.57 23.74 -1.00
CA LYS A 203 -5.18 22.63 -1.88
C LYS A 203 -5.10 21.33 -1.08
N ALA A 204 -5.54 20.23 -1.67
CA ALA A 204 -5.31 18.89 -1.15
C ALA A 204 -3.82 18.53 -1.31
N GLU A 205 -3.04 18.63 -0.23
CA GLU A 205 -1.61 18.31 -0.29
C GLU A 205 -1.34 16.81 -0.11
N ARG A 206 -1.12 16.11 -1.23
CA ARG A 206 -0.87 14.67 -1.30
C ARG A 206 0.61 14.28 -1.42
N ARG A 207 1.54 15.22 -1.21
CA ARG A 207 2.98 14.95 -1.41
C ARG A 207 3.53 13.91 -0.44
N VAL A 208 3.01 13.87 0.79
CA VAL A 208 3.51 13.03 1.88
C VAL A 208 2.33 12.23 2.42
N VAL A 209 2.09 11.08 1.81
CA VAL A 209 1.01 10.15 2.20
C VAL A 209 1.68 8.86 2.67
N PRO A 210 1.51 8.46 3.94
CA PRO A 210 1.98 7.16 4.39
C PRO A 210 1.13 6.05 3.77
N ARG A 211 1.72 4.88 3.63
CA ARG A 211 1.04 3.65 3.21
C ARG A 211 1.49 2.52 4.11
N CYS A 212 0.54 1.68 4.50
CA CYS A 212 0.75 0.55 5.41
C CYS A 212 0.14 -0.71 4.80
N ILE A 213 0.78 -1.85 5.05
CA ILE A 213 0.28 -3.19 4.77
C ILE A 213 0.33 -3.98 6.08
N PHE A 214 -0.83 -4.43 6.54
CA PHE A 214 -1.06 -5.02 7.85
C PHE A 214 -0.88 -6.55 7.86
N THR A 215 0.21 -7.01 7.23
CA THR A 215 0.70 -8.39 7.42
C THR A 215 1.52 -8.50 8.70
N MET A 216 1.96 -9.71 9.08
CA MET A 216 2.84 -9.89 10.24
C MET A 216 4.18 -10.52 9.81
N PRO A 217 5.31 -9.78 9.88
CA PRO A 217 5.46 -8.38 10.29
C PRO A 217 4.85 -7.38 9.28
N GLU A 218 4.58 -6.17 9.75
CA GLU A 218 3.98 -5.10 8.94
C GLU A 218 4.97 -4.51 7.93
N VAL A 219 4.44 -3.86 6.90
CA VAL A 219 5.18 -2.96 6.03
C VAL A 219 4.56 -1.57 6.12
N ALA A 220 5.39 -0.53 6.26
CA ALA A 220 4.94 0.85 6.17
C ALA A 220 5.97 1.70 5.45
N ALA A 221 5.52 2.68 4.66
CA ALA A 221 6.40 3.55 3.92
C ALA A 221 5.80 4.94 3.69
N VAL A 222 6.68 5.91 3.45
CA VAL A 222 6.30 7.27 3.07
C VAL A 222 7.38 7.87 2.18
N GLY A 223 6.98 8.64 1.17
CA GLY A 223 7.90 9.23 0.19
C GLY A 223 8.42 8.22 -0.84
N LEU A 224 9.57 8.56 -1.43
CA LEU A 224 10.17 7.87 -2.58
C LEU A 224 10.91 6.59 -2.17
N THR A 225 10.81 5.55 -2.99
CA THR A 225 11.73 4.40 -2.91
C THR A 225 13.14 4.80 -3.32
N GLU A 226 14.12 3.94 -3.02
CA GLU A 226 15.50 4.16 -3.51
C GLU A 226 15.56 4.25 -5.04
N GLU A 227 14.80 3.40 -5.74
CA GLU A 227 14.73 3.36 -7.20
C GLU A 227 14.04 4.59 -7.78
N GLN A 228 12.92 5.02 -7.18
CA GLN A 228 12.21 6.24 -7.59
C GLN A 228 13.08 7.47 -7.40
N ALA A 229 13.75 7.61 -6.25
CA ALA A 229 14.65 8.73 -5.98
C ALA A 229 15.82 8.79 -7.01
N LYS A 230 16.42 7.65 -7.34
CA LYS A 230 17.44 7.60 -8.42
C LYS A 230 16.84 7.93 -9.78
N GLY A 231 15.64 7.44 -10.09
CA GLY A 231 14.93 7.72 -11.34
C GLY A 231 14.58 9.19 -11.53
N GLU A 232 14.30 9.91 -10.45
CA GLU A 232 14.10 11.36 -10.42
C GLU A 232 15.41 12.17 -10.49
N GLY A 233 16.57 11.49 -10.53
CA GLY A 233 17.89 12.12 -10.70
C GLY A 233 18.59 12.54 -9.40
N PHE A 234 18.06 12.15 -8.23
CA PHE A 234 18.75 12.39 -6.96
C PHE A 234 20.02 11.55 -6.84
N LYS A 235 21.07 12.14 -6.26
CA LYS A 235 22.18 11.34 -5.72
C LYS A 235 21.72 10.82 -4.37
N VAL A 236 21.52 9.52 -4.24
CA VAL A 236 20.87 8.95 -3.05
C VAL A 236 21.90 8.47 -2.02
N ALA A 237 21.66 8.78 -0.75
CA ALA A 237 22.28 8.15 0.40
C ALA A 237 21.24 7.27 1.12
N VAL A 238 21.65 6.07 1.56
CA VAL A 238 20.73 5.10 2.18
C VAL A 238 21.28 4.61 3.51
N GLY A 239 20.44 4.64 4.53
CA GLY A 239 20.71 4.13 5.87
C GLY A 239 19.77 3.00 6.23
N ARG A 240 20.28 2.00 6.96
CA ARG A 240 19.56 0.76 7.26
C ARG A 240 19.79 0.33 8.70
N PHE A 241 18.72 0.11 9.45
CA PHE A 241 18.82 -0.48 10.77
C PHE A 241 17.97 -1.75 10.90
N PRO A 242 18.60 -2.94 10.93
CA PRO A 242 17.89 -4.20 11.18
C PRO A 242 17.37 -4.29 12.61
N TYR A 243 16.15 -4.79 12.79
CA TYR A 243 15.53 -5.00 14.11
C TYR A 243 16.32 -6.00 14.97
N LEU A 244 17.12 -6.88 14.37
CA LEU A 244 18.04 -7.76 15.09
C LEU A 244 19.01 -7.02 16.05
N PHE A 245 19.30 -5.74 15.78
CA PHE A 245 20.15 -4.91 16.63
C PHE A 245 19.35 -3.93 17.51
N ASN A 246 18.01 -3.99 17.48
CA ASN A 246 17.16 -3.16 18.32
C ASN A 246 16.87 -3.88 19.65
N GLY A 247 17.22 -3.24 20.78
CA GLY A 247 17.00 -3.81 22.11
C GLY A 247 15.54 -4.12 22.41
N ARG A 248 14.60 -3.25 21.99
CA ARG A 248 13.16 -3.47 22.21
C ARG A 248 12.64 -4.65 21.39
N ALA A 249 13.03 -4.76 20.12
CA ALA A 249 12.68 -5.89 19.25
C ALA A 249 13.16 -7.22 19.85
N LEU A 250 14.39 -7.26 20.39
CA LEU A 250 14.92 -8.42 21.09
C LEU A 250 14.07 -8.79 22.31
N THR A 251 13.70 -7.81 23.16
CA THR A 251 12.85 -8.09 24.34
C THR A 251 11.45 -8.59 23.99
N ARG A 252 10.97 -8.32 22.77
CA ARG A 252 9.64 -8.73 22.29
C ARG A 252 9.67 -10.01 21.45
N GLY A 253 10.85 -10.51 21.08
CA GLY A 253 10.98 -11.62 20.14
C GLY A 253 10.68 -11.25 18.68
N GLU A 254 10.51 -9.96 18.37
CA GLU A 254 10.09 -9.45 17.06
C GLU A 254 11.28 -8.91 16.27
N THR A 255 12.30 -9.75 16.08
CA THR A 255 13.59 -9.33 15.49
C THR A 255 13.62 -9.29 13.97
N GLN A 256 12.57 -9.83 13.32
CA GLN A 256 12.40 -9.75 11.88
C GLN A 256 11.95 -8.34 11.50
N GLY A 257 12.88 -7.53 10.97
CA GLY A 257 12.56 -6.18 10.54
C GLY A 257 13.76 -5.37 10.06
N LEU A 258 13.47 -4.29 9.35
CA LEU A 258 14.40 -3.33 8.79
C LEU A 258 13.74 -1.96 8.71
N VAL A 259 14.41 -0.93 9.24
CA VAL A 259 14.13 0.47 8.88
C VAL A 259 15.14 0.91 7.83
N LYS A 260 14.64 1.47 6.72
CA LYS A 260 15.42 2.01 5.61
C LYS A 260 15.10 3.49 5.43
N VAL A 261 16.12 4.33 5.48
CA VAL A 261 16.03 5.78 5.22
C VAL A 261 16.69 6.08 3.89
N VAL A 262 15.98 6.80 3.01
CA VAL A 262 16.42 7.27 1.70
C VAL A 262 16.52 8.80 1.76
N ALA A 263 17.69 9.34 1.46
CA ALA A 263 17.95 10.78 1.49
C ALA A 263 18.71 11.26 0.27
N ASP A 264 18.57 12.54 -0.07
CA ASP A 264 19.44 13.20 -1.04
C ASP A 264 20.83 13.40 -0.42
N LEU A 265 21.86 12.83 -1.03
CA LEU A 265 23.25 12.93 -0.61
C LEU A 265 23.77 14.37 -0.64
N GLN A 266 23.26 15.21 -1.53
CA GLN A 266 23.77 16.57 -1.70
C GLN A 266 23.26 17.51 -0.61
N THR A 267 21.96 17.42 -0.29
CA THR A 267 21.33 18.29 0.69
C THR A 267 21.13 17.62 2.05
N GLY A 268 21.20 16.30 2.13
CA GLY A 268 20.81 15.55 3.32
C GLY A 268 19.30 15.52 3.57
N ARG A 269 18.46 16.02 2.65
CA ARG A 269 17.00 16.02 2.79
C ARG A 269 16.45 14.60 2.74
N LEU A 270 15.52 14.27 3.63
CA LEU A 270 14.80 13.01 3.59
C LEU A 270 13.92 12.94 2.32
N LEU A 271 14.02 11.83 1.58
CA LEU A 271 13.25 11.57 0.36
C LEU A 271 12.20 10.48 0.57
N GLY A 272 12.52 9.48 1.39
CA GLY A 272 11.60 8.40 1.74
C GLY A 272 12.10 7.60 2.94
N ILE A 273 11.16 7.00 3.65
CA ILE A 273 11.44 6.08 4.76
C ILE A 273 10.52 4.88 4.60
N HIS A 274 11.11 3.69 4.75
CA HIS A 274 10.46 2.41 4.54
C HIS A 274 10.77 1.50 5.72
N ILE A 275 9.76 0.82 6.24
CA ILE A 275 9.83 0.03 7.45
C ILE A 275 9.18 -1.31 7.16
N PHE A 276 9.90 -2.38 7.46
CA PHE A 276 9.36 -3.74 7.57
C PHE A 276 9.61 -4.19 9.00
N GLY A 277 8.60 -4.68 9.72
CA GLY A 277 8.76 -5.13 11.09
C GLY A 277 7.55 -4.85 11.97
N ALA A 278 7.66 -5.23 13.24
CA ALA A 278 6.64 -4.91 14.24
C ALA A 278 6.41 -3.40 14.37
N GLU A 279 5.13 -3.03 14.55
CA GLU A 279 4.66 -1.65 14.75
C GLU A 279 5.04 -0.68 13.61
N ALA A 280 5.31 -1.18 12.39
CA ALA A 280 5.73 -0.33 11.27
C ALA A 280 4.69 0.76 10.97
N SER A 281 3.41 0.42 11.07
CA SER A 281 2.27 1.35 10.87
C SER A 281 2.23 2.49 11.89
N GLU A 282 2.71 2.27 13.12
CA GLU A 282 2.81 3.30 14.15
C GLU A 282 4.08 4.15 13.97
N LEU A 283 5.21 3.51 13.67
CA LEU A 283 6.49 4.21 13.49
C LEU A 283 6.50 5.15 12.27
N ILE A 284 5.71 4.85 11.23
CA ILE A 284 5.68 5.68 10.01
C ILE A 284 5.10 7.07 10.25
N ALA A 285 4.39 7.30 11.36
CA ALA A 285 3.85 8.61 11.72
C ALA A 285 4.97 9.66 11.91
N GLU A 286 6.06 9.30 12.59
CA GLU A 286 7.24 10.16 12.77
C GLU A 286 7.88 10.49 11.42
N ALA A 287 8.09 9.47 10.58
CA ALA A 287 8.65 9.63 9.24
C ALA A 287 7.79 10.54 8.36
N THR A 288 6.46 10.40 8.44
CA THR A 288 5.49 11.22 7.70
C THR A 288 5.61 12.68 8.09
N LEU A 289 5.66 12.97 9.39
CA LEU A 289 5.87 14.33 9.89
C LEU A 289 7.23 14.88 9.44
N ALA A 290 8.30 14.10 9.56
CA ALA A 290 9.64 14.51 9.17
C ALA A 290 9.74 14.88 7.68
N LEU A 291 9.16 14.06 6.78
CA LEU A 291 9.11 14.38 5.35
C LEU A 291 8.25 15.61 5.06
N LYS A 292 7.10 15.75 5.74
CA LYS A 292 6.20 16.91 5.60
C LYS A 292 6.90 18.22 5.99
N MET A 293 7.70 18.18 7.05
CA MET A 293 8.50 19.33 7.51
C MET A 293 9.76 19.57 6.68
N GLY A 294 10.11 18.67 5.77
CA GLY A 294 11.31 18.78 4.94
C GLY A 294 12.60 18.55 5.73
N CYS A 295 12.54 17.75 6.80
CA CYS A 295 13.67 17.42 7.65
C CYS A 295 14.82 16.79 6.85
N ARG A 296 16.02 16.92 7.41
CA ARG A 296 17.25 16.31 6.96
C ARG A 296 17.60 15.09 7.81
N VAL A 297 18.52 14.28 7.32
CA VAL A 297 19.08 13.12 8.04
C VAL A 297 19.59 13.52 9.43
N GLU A 298 20.18 14.72 9.57
CA GLU A 298 20.69 15.22 10.85
C GLU A 298 19.59 15.49 11.88
N ASP A 299 18.41 15.97 11.45
CA ASP A 299 17.28 16.21 12.35
C ASP A 299 16.83 14.87 12.98
N LEU A 300 16.71 13.82 12.16
CA LEU A 300 16.34 12.48 12.62
C LEU A 300 17.43 11.85 13.52
N ALA A 301 18.71 11.98 13.13
CA ALA A 301 19.84 11.42 13.86
C ALA A 301 20.10 12.09 15.23
N SER A 302 19.83 13.39 15.34
CA SER A 302 20.03 14.20 16.55
C SER A 302 18.85 14.15 17.52
N THR A 303 17.67 13.73 17.07
CA THR A 303 16.47 13.59 17.90
C THR A 303 16.65 12.51 18.96
N ILE A 304 16.36 12.84 20.22
CA ILE A 304 16.40 11.89 21.33
C ILE A 304 15.18 10.98 21.24
N HIS A 305 15.41 9.70 20.94
CA HIS A 305 14.39 8.65 20.97
C HIS A 305 14.40 7.96 22.34
N ALA A 306 13.24 7.59 22.86
CA ALA A 306 13.14 6.90 24.13
C ALA A 306 13.78 5.50 24.06
N HIS A 307 14.38 5.03 25.15
CA HIS A 307 15.06 3.74 25.20
C HIS A 307 14.50 2.84 26.33
N PRO A 308 14.26 1.53 26.09
CA PRO A 308 14.31 0.86 24.78
C PRO A 308 13.00 0.99 24.01
N THR A 309 13.04 1.43 22.75
CA THR A 309 11.88 1.47 21.85
C THR A 309 12.23 1.02 20.42
N LEU A 310 11.21 0.66 19.64
CA LEU A 310 11.40 0.33 18.22
C LEU A 310 11.74 1.59 17.40
N SER A 311 11.24 2.76 17.80
CA SER A 311 11.49 4.02 17.08
C SER A 311 12.96 4.41 17.04
N GLU A 312 13.80 3.96 17.99
CA GLU A 312 15.26 4.14 17.93
C GLU A 312 15.88 3.62 16.61
N ALA A 313 15.21 2.69 15.91
CA ALA A 313 15.65 2.20 14.61
C ALA A 313 15.65 3.29 13.52
N LEU A 314 14.74 4.27 13.56
CA LEU A 314 14.72 5.43 12.66
C LEU A 314 15.99 6.26 12.83
N ARG A 315 16.33 6.58 14.09
CA ARG A 315 17.56 7.29 14.44
C ARG A 315 18.81 6.55 13.99
N GLU A 316 18.91 5.26 14.27
CA GLU A 316 20.10 4.48 13.90
C GLU A 316 20.25 4.33 12.37
N ALA A 317 19.15 4.22 11.63
CA ALA A 317 19.19 4.23 10.18
C ALA A 317 19.72 5.59 9.66
N ALA A 318 19.29 6.71 10.24
CA ALA A 318 19.82 8.03 9.92
C ALA A 318 21.32 8.17 10.27
N LEU A 319 21.75 7.67 11.43
CA LEU A 319 23.15 7.65 11.84
C LEU A 319 24.05 6.82 10.91
N GLU A 320 23.51 5.75 10.30
CA GLU A 320 24.26 4.97 9.31
C GLU A 320 24.63 5.81 8.08
N ILE A 321 23.72 6.67 7.60
CA ILE A 321 24.02 7.61 6.50
C ILE A 321 25.19 8.54 6.88
N GLN A 322 25.26 8.97 8.13
CA GLN A 322 26.33 9.84 8.64
C GLN A 322 27.63 9.09 8.96
N GLY A 323 27.67 7.76 8.86
CA GLY A 323 28.82 6.95 9.31
C GLY A 323 29.01 6.93 10.83
N LYS A 324 27.97 7.28 11.60
CA LYS A 324 27.98 7.43 13.06
C LYS A 324 27.12 6.38 13.79
N LYS A 325 26.76 5.28 13.12
CA LYS A 325 25.97 4.19 13.72
C LYS A 325 26.62 3.66 15.00
N LEU A 326 25.81 3.36 16.01
CA LEU A 326 26.27 2.98 17.35
C LEU A 326 26.07 1.49 17.62
N HIS A 327 24.89 0.97 17.28
CA HIS A 327 24.46 -0.37 17.71
C HIS A 327 24.63 -1.46 16.66
N LYS A 328 24.72 -1.07 15.38
CA LYS A 328 24.96 -1.99 14.26
C LYS A 328 26.46 -2.11 13.98
N PRO A 329 27.03 -3.34 13.88
CA PRO A 329 28.44 -3.53 13.56
C PRO A 329 28.88 -2.81 12.27
N ARG A 330 30.14 -2.38 12.23
CA ARG A 330 30.77 -1.90 10.99
C ARG A 330 30.92 -3.09 10.04
N ARG A 331 30.64 -2.87 8.74
CA ARG A 331 31.04 -3.86 7.72
C ARG A 331 32.57 -3.83 7.68
N GLY A 332 33.19 -4.97 7.98
CA GLY A 332 34.64 -5.18 7.85
C GLY A 332 35.06 -5.23 6.39
#